data_AF-A0A6L7M3N8-F1
#
_entry.id   AF-A0A6L7M3N8-F1
#
_cell.length_a   1.000
_cell.length_b   1.000
_cell.length_c   1.000
_cell.angle_alpha   90.00
_cell.angle_beta   90.00
_cell.angle_gamma   90.00
#
_symmetry.space_group_name_H-M   'P 1'
#
loop_
_entity.id
_entity.type
_entity.pdbx_description
1 polymer ?
#
loop_
_entity_poly.entity_id
_entity_poly.type
_entity_poly.pdbx_seq_one_letter_code
_entity_poly.pdbx_strand_id
1 'polypeptide(L)'
;MVRLGFLWCLPVVALLLNACIGSNSEGAKLYRALYKHAGPQSWVEELENYPLEQQYEVFLHGMHRVHPPDSRAARAIAKRGKPAVDYVLRMVAASGEDWDYAFSMEIFEAMVRGRHYLVCADVEAMSQIEANGTKIADEGWRKLYELNLQWLEELCVSNW
;
A
#
# COMPACT_ATOMS: atom_id res chain seq x y z
N MET A 1 -61.13 29.11 15.38
CA MET A 1 -60.97 27.88 14.58
C MET A 1 -59.94 28.17 13.48
N VAL A 2 -58.71 27.67 13.62
CA VAL A 2 -57.67 27.74 12.58
C VAL A 2 -57.20 26.31 12.31
N ARG A 3 -57.16 25.95 11.03
CA ARG A 3 -56.94 24.59 10.50
C ARG A 3 -55.48 24.14 10.60
N LEU A 4 -55.31 22.84 10.82
CA LEU A 4 -54.12 22.00 10.59
C LEU A 4 -53.55 22.12 9.16
N GLY A 5 -52.24 21.91 9.02
CA GLY A 5 -51.67 21.09 7.94
C GLY A 5 -50.26 21.48 7.44
N PHE A 6 -49.46 20.44 7.10
CA PHE A 6 -48.10 20.40 6.52
C PHE A 6 -46.94 20.42 7.54
N LEU A 7 -46.43 19.27 8.04
CA LEU A 7 -45.75 18.12 7.42
C LEU A 7 -44.45 18.45 6.64
N TRP A 8 -43.32 18.13 7.30
CA TRP A 8 -42.05 17.56 6.80
C TRP A 8 -40.99 18.48 6.15
N CYS A 9 -39.84 18.60 6.82
CA CYS A 9 -38.55 18.10 6.29
C CYS A 9 -37.44 18.17 7.37
N LEU A 10 -37.19 16.98 7.95
CA LEU A 10 -35.94 16.36 8.43
C LEU A 10 -34.77 17.24 8.95
N PRO A 11 -34.21 16.90 10.14
CA PRO A 11 -33.00 17.54 10.67
C PRO A 11 -31.75 17.01 9.95
N VAL A 12 -30.95 17.92 9.40
CA VAL A 12 -29.71 17.66 8.65
C VAL A 12 -28.50 17.29 9.55
N VAL A 13 -28.66 17.14 10.87
CA VAL A 13 -27.49 17.00 11.76
C VAL A 13 -27.46 15.65 12.45
N ALA A 14 -27.18 14.60 11.66
CA ALA A 14 -26.87 13.26 12.16
C ALA A 14 -25.75 12.59 11.34
N LEU A 15 -24.64 13.31 11.12
CA LEU A 15 -23.47 12.80 10.39
C LEU A 15 -22.16 13.28 11.03
N LEU A 16 -22.02 13.12 12.35
CA LEU A 16 -20.73 13.28 13.06
C LEU A 16 -20.55 12.22 14.15
N LEU A 17 -20.80 10.96 13.83
CA LEU A 17 -20.46 9.82 14.69
C LEU A 17 -19.93 8.66 13.83
N ASN A 18 -18.64 8.74 13.43
CA ASN A 18 -17.80 7.53 13.22
C ASN A 18 -16.32 7.84 12.95
N ALA A 19 -15.72 8.79 13.67
CA ALA A 19 -14.27 9.03 13.62
C ALA A 19 -13.54 8.38 14.80
N CYS A 20 -13.85 7.11 15.07
CA CYS A 20 -13.02 6.21 15.88
C CYS A 20 -12.88 4.86 15.15
N ILE A 21 -12.40 4.89 13.91
CA ILE A 21 -12.04 3.67 13.16
C ILE A 21 -10.66 3.21 13.66
N GLY A 22 -10.65 2.66 14.87
CA GLY A 22 -9.52 1.92 15.40
C GLY A 22 -9.58 0.46 14.94
N SER A 23 -8.59 0.02 14.17
CA SER A 23 -8.11 -1.39 14.06
C SER A 23 -8.91 -2.45 13.28
N ASN A 24 -10.00 -2.12 12.57
CA ASN A 24 -10.91 -3.12 11.99
C ASN A 24 -10.79 -3.40 10.47
N SER A 25 -9.76 -2.88 9.78
CA SER A 25 -9.54 -3.23 8.37
C SER A 25 -9.22 -4.72 8.20
N GLU A 26 -9.56 -5.30 7.04
CA GLU A 26 -9.30 -6.71 6.75
C GLU A 26 -7.79 -7.02 6.83
N GLY A 27 -6.94 -6.18 6.24
CA GLY A 27 -5.48 -6.25 6.43
C GLY A 27 -5.01 -6.29 7.90
N ALA A 28 -5.61 -5.52 8.81
CA ALA A 28 -5.24 -5.55 10.23
C ALA A 28 -5.61 -6.87 10.92
N LYS A 29 -6.78 -7.44 10.56
CA LYS A 29 -7.21 -8.74 11.08
C LYS A 29 -6.30 -9.85 10.56
N LEU A 30 -6.00 -9.83 9.27
CA LEU A 30 -5.14 -10.82 8.64
C LEU A 30 -3.70 -10.74 9.15
N TYR A 31 -3.12 -9.54 9.24
CA TYR A 31 -1.77 -9.34 9.82
C TYR A 31 -1.66 -9.96 11.21
N ARG A 32 -2.62 -9.67 12.11
CA ARG A 32 -2.64 -10.25 13.46
C ARG A 32 -2.82 -11.77 13.47
N ALA A 33 -3.66 -12.31 12.58
CA ALA A 33 -3.88 -13.75 12.47
C ALA A 33 -2.59 -14.47 12.04
N LEU A 34 -1.95 -14.00 10.96
CA LEU A 34 -0.72 -14.57 10.42
C LEU A 34 0.39 -14.60 11.48
N TYR A 35 0.59 -13.48 12.17
CA TYR A 35 1.58 -13.40 13.25
C TYR A 35 1.30 -14.35 14.42
N LYS A 36 0.03 -14.54 14.77
CA LYS A 36 -0.36 -15.42 15.86
C LYS A 36 -0.19 -16.90 15.48
N HIS A 37 -0.44 -17.27 14.22
CA HIS A 37 -0.51 -18.65 13.77
C HIS A 37 0.83 -19.18 13.22
N ALA A 38 1.46 -18.47 12.28
CA ALA A 38 2.76 -18.84 11.72
C ALA A 38 3.95 -18.34 12.55
N GLY A 39 3.73 -17.32 13.39
CA GLY A 39 4.78 -16.69 14.18
C GLY A 39 5.64 -15.71 13.37
N PRO A 40 6.51 -14.93 14.04
CA PRO A 40 7.22 -13.81 13.41
C PRO A 40 8.17 -14.17 12.27
N GLN A 41 8.58 -15.44 12.15
CA GLN A 41 9.57 -15.88 11.16
C GLN A 41 8.94 -16.38 9.85
N SER A 42 7.76 -17.00 9.88
CA SER A 42 7.18 -17.70 8.71
C SER A 42 5.88 -17.09 8.18
N TRP A 43 5.33 -16.06 8.85
CA TRP A 43 4.05 -15.45 8.45
C TRP A 43 4.03 -14.89 7.02
N VAL A 44 5.18 -14.47 6.50
CA VAL A 44 5.32 -14.00 5.12
C VAL A 44 5.13 -15.14 4.12
N GLU A 45 5.66 -16.33 4.41
CA GLU A 45 5.48 -17.52 3.57
C GLU A 45 4.01 -17.96 3.58
N GLU A 46 3.34 -17.83 4.73
CA GLU A 46 1.90 -18.08 4.80
C GLU A 46 1.12 -17.04 3.97
N LEU A 47 1.51 -15.76 4.03
CA LEU A 47 0.87 -14.67 3.29
C LEU A 47 0.90 -14.90 1.76
N GLU A 48 1.90 -15.59 1.23
CA GLU A 48 2.01 -15.89 -0.20
C GLU A 48 0.82 -16.69 -0.76
N ASN A 49 0.10 -17.41 0.10
CA ASN A 49 -1.07 -18.19 -0.28
C ASN A 49 -2.36 -17.35 -0.37
N TYR A 50 -2.32 -16.08 0.01
CA TYR A 50 -3.48 -15.19 -0.03
C TYR A 50 -3.56 -14.43 -1.36
N PRO A 51 -4.76 -13.98 -1.78
CA PRO A 51 -4.94 -13.08 -2.92
C PRO A 51 -4.08 -11.82 -2.82
N LEU A 52 -3.63 -11.30 -3.96
CA LEU A 52 -2.71 -10.16 -4.07
C LEU A 52 -3.26 -8.91 -3.33
N GLU A 53 -4.56 -8.70 -3.41
CA GLU A 53 -5.28 -7.63 -2.72
C GLU A 53 -5.05 -7.69 -1.22
N GLN A 54 -5.19 -8.88 -0.63
CA GLN A 54 -5.01 -9.11 0.80
C GLN A 54 -3.53 -9.01 1.20
N GLN A 55 -2.62 -9.46 0.34
CA GLN A 55 -1.18 -9.25 0.55
C GLN A 55 -0.84 -7.75 0.63
N TYR A 56 -1.40 -6.95 -0.27
CA TYR A 56 -1.21 -5.50 -0.28
C TYR A 56 -1.82 -4.80 0.93
N GLU A 57 -3.00 -5.21 1.39
CA GLU A 57 -3.60 -4.65 2.61
C GLU A 57 -2.77 -4.95 3.87
N VAL A 58 -2.23 -6.17 3.97
CA VAL A 58 -1.33 -6.57 5.06
C VAL A 58 -0.04 -5.75 5.02
N PHE A 59 0.50 -5.51 3.82
CA PHE A 59 1.65 -4.62 3.61
C PHE A 59 1.36 -3.19 4.07
N LEU A 60 0.27 -2.56 3.62
CA LEU A 60 -0.08 -1.20 4.06
C LEU A 60 -0.32 -1.13 5.57
N HIS A 61 -0.92 -2.17 6.17
CA HIS A 61 -1.06 -2.23 7.63
C HIS A 61 0.31 -2.25 8.32
N GLY A 62 1.24 -3.09 7.86
CA GLY A 62 2.61 -3.17 8.36
C GLY A 62 3.36 -1.84 8.23
N MET A 63 3.20 -1.14 7.11
CA MET A 63 3.88 0.13 6.88
C MET A 63 3.28 1.29 7.69
N HIS A 64 1.95 1.36 7.83
CA HIS A 64 1.28 2.53 8.42
C HIS A 64 0.99 2.42 9.92
N ARG A 65 0.83 1.18 10.42
CA ARG A 65 0.24 0.94 11.75
C ARG A 65 1.15 0.16 12.69
N VAL A 66 2.25 -0.38 12.21
CA VAL A 66 3.24 -1.11 13.02
C VAL A 66 4.47 -0.23 13.19
N HIS A 67 5.04 -0.22 14.40
CA HIS A 67 6.26 0.50 14.70
C HIS A 67 7.34 -0.46 15.24
N PRO A 68 8.51 -0.56 14.59
CA PRO A 68 8.88 0.08 13.31
C PRO A 68 8.03 -0.43 12.12
N PRO A 69 7.98 0.31 10.99
CA PRO A 69 7.29 -0.16 9.78
C PRO A 69 7.75 -1.56 9.37
N ASP A 70 6.82 -2.46 9.08
CA ASP A 70 7.12 -3.83 8.69
C ASP A 70 6.94 -4.05 7.18
N SER A 71 8.03 -3.84 6.42
CA SER A 71 8.03 -4.02 4.97
C SER A 71 8.13 -5.49 4.53
N ARG A 72 8.21 -6.47 5.43
CA ARG A 72 8.45 -7.87 5.05
C ARG A 72 7.36 -8.49 4.18
N ALA A 73 6.12 -7.98 4.25
CA ALA A 73 5.03 -8.37 3.36
C ALA A 73 5.33 -8.05 1.88
N ALA A 74 6.21 -7.08 1.59
CA ALA A 74 6.62 -6.73 0.23
C ALA A 74 7.16 -7.95 -0.54
N ARG A 75 7.82 -8.90 0.15
CA ARG A 75 8.34 -10.13 -0.47
C ARG A 75 7.24 -11.05 -1.00
N ALA A 76 6.12 -11.18 -0.29
CA ALA A 76 5.01 -11.99 -0.74
C ALA A 76 4.39 -11.39 -2.02
N ILE A 77 4.23 -10.07 -2.03
CA ILE A 77 3.71 -9.32 -3.19
C ILE A 77 4.67 -9.43 -4.38
N ALA A 78 5.97 -9.26 -4.13
CA ALA A 78 7.01 -9.26 -5.16
C ALA A 78 7.04 -10.56 -5.98
N LYS A 79 6.79 -11.72 -5.33
CA LYS A 79 6.72 -13.04 -6.00
C LYS A 79 5.65 -13.14 -7.09
N ARG A 80 4.68 -12.22 -7.11
CA ARG A 80 3.62 -12.19 -8.12
C ARG A 80 4.07 -11.52 -9.44
N GLY A 81 5.23 -10.86 -9.46
CA GLY A 81 5.83 -10.25 -10.64
C GLY A 81 4.95 -9.17 -11.29
N LYS A 82 4.82 -9.17 -12.64
CA LYS A 82 4.08 -8.15 -13.40
C LYS A 82 2.66 -7.86 -12.88
N PRO A 83 1.81 -8.87 -12.58
CA PRO A 83 0.51 -8.62 -11.94
C PRO A 83 0.57 -7.75 -10.68
N ALA A 84 1.60 -7.92 -9.83
CA ALA A 84 1.79 -7.07 -8.66
C ALA A 84 2.24 -5.65 -9.03
N VAL A 85 3.11 -5.49 -10.04
CA VAL A 85 3.48 -4.14 -10.53
C VAL A 85 2.25 -3.37 -10.96
N ASP A 86 1.42 -3.99 -11.81
CA ASP A 86 0.20 -3.34 -12.33
C ASP A 86 -0.80 -3.02 -11.23
N TYR A 87 -0.92 -3.92 -10.24
CA TYR A 87 -1.79 -3.71 -9.11
C TYR A 87 -1.30 -2.55 -8.23
N VAL A 88 -0.02 -2.55 -7.84
CA VAL A 88 0.56 -1.53 -6.96
C VAL A 88 0.49 -0.15 -7.60
N LEU A 89 0.84 -0.01 -8.88
CA LEU A 89 0.77 1.28 -9.58
C LEU A 89 -0.66 1.85 -9.60
N ARG A 90 -1.68 1.00 -9.80
CA ARG A 90 -3.08 1.42 -9.71
C ARG A 90 -3.47 1.86 -8.30
N MET A 91 -3.07 1.10 -7.28
CA MET A 91 -3.43 1.41 -5.89
C MET A 91 -2.78 2.71 -5.41
N VAL A 92 -1.50 2.91 -5.71
CA VAL A 92 -0.76 4.12 -5.34
C VAL A 92 -1.31 5.34 -6.06
N ALA A 93 -1.65 5.23 -7.35
CA ALA A 93 -2.30 6.32 -8.08
C ALA A 93 -3.69 6.70 -7.50
N ALA A 94 -4.36 5.78 -6.81
CA ALA A 94 -5.69 5.98 -6.25
C ALA A 94 -5.69 6.42 -4.77
N SER A 95 -4.56 6.33 -4.04
CA SER A 95 -4.56 6.55 -2.59
C SER A 95 -4.66 8.02 -2.20
N GLY A 96 -4.01 8.90 -2.97
CA GLY A 96 -3.88 10.32 -2.63
C GLY A 96 -2.94 10.62 -1.46
N GLU A 97 -2.26 9.60 -0.92
CA GLU A 97 -1.37 9.73 0.24
C GLU A 97 0.10 9.70 -0.19
N ASP A 98 0.87 10.71 0.20
CA ASP A 98 2.28 10.88 -0.19
C ASP A 98 3.16 9.70 0.22
N TRP A 99 2.92 9.12 1.40
CA TRP A 99 3.70 8.00 1.90
C TRP A 99 3.42 6.68 1.15
N ASP A 100 2.26 6.51 0.51
CA ASP A 100 1.95 5.29 -0.25
C ASP A 100 2.86 5.17 -1.47
N TYR A 101 3.17 6.30 -2.11
CA TYR A 101 4.19 6.36 -3.15
C TYR A 101 5.55 5.88 -2.61
N ALA A 102 6.02 6.46 -1.50
CA ALA A 102 7.31 6.11 -0.90
C ALA A 102 7.39 4.63 -0.46
N PHE A 103 6.35 4.13 0.20
CA PHE A 103 6.32 2.75 0.69
C PHE A 103 6.21 1.74 -0.44
N SER A 104 5.51 2.05 -1.53
CA SER A 104 5.41 1.13 -2.68
C SER A 104 6.76 0.76 -3.30
N MET A 105 7.79 1.61 -3.12
CA MET A 105 9.16 1.32 -3.58
C MET A 105 9.75 0.06 -2.94
N GLU A 106 9.38 -0.26 -1.70
CA GLU A 106 9.82 -1.49 -1.00
C GLU A 106 9.39 -2.76 -1.77
N ILE A 107 8.23 -2.71 -2.45
CA ILE A 107 7.72 -3.82 -3.26
C ILE A 107 8.56 -3.98 -4.53
N PHE A 108 8.83 -2.89 -5.25
CA PHE A 108 9.64 -2.92 -6.47
C PHE A 108 11.08 -3.35 -6.18
N GLU A 109 11.66 -2.87 -5.07
CA GLU A 109 12.96 -3.29 -4.59
C GLU A 109 12.98 -4.80 -4.27
N ALA A 110 11.96 -5.30 -3.56
CA ALA A 110 11.83 -6.72 -3.26
C ALA A 110 11.69 -7.58 -4.54
N MET A 111 11.04 -7.07 -5.59
CA MET A 111 10.95 -7.76 -6.89
C MET A 111 12.32 -7.94 -7.53
N VAL A 112 13.12 -6.87 -7.57
CA VAL A 112 14.44 -6.90 -8.21
C VAL A 112 15.41 -7.75 -7.38
N ARG A 113 15.47 -7.54 -6.05
CA ARG A 113 16.32 -8.34 -5.14
C ARG A 113 15.97 -9.83 -5.19
N GLY A 114 14.68 -10.15 -5.20
CA GLY A 114 14.19 -11.52 -5.26
C GLY A 114 14.28 -12.15 -6.66
N ARG A 115 14.72 -11.39 -7.68
CA ARG A 115 14.70 -11.77 -9.10
C ARG A 115 13.33 -12.29 -9.55
N HIS A 116 12.26 -11.74 -8.98
CA HIS A 116 10.88 -12.12 -9.29
C HIS A 116 10.36 -11.35 -10.51
N TYR A 117 10.82 -10.11 -10.68
CA TYR A 117 10.51 -9.29 -11.85
C TYR A 117 11.53 -8.17 -11.98
N LEU A 118 12.03 -7.94 -13.20
CA LEU A 118 12.92 -6.84 -13.49
C LEU A 118 12.08 -5.60 -13.87
N VAL A 119 11.61 -4.87 -12.85
CA VAL A 119 10.79 -3.66 -13.03
C VAL A 119 11.49 -2.66 -13.97
N CYS A 120 12.81 -2.53 -13.91
CA CYS A 120 13.55 -1.59 -14.75
C CYS A 120 13.58 -1.93 -16.25
N ALA A 121 13.27 -3.17 -16.64
CA ALA A 121 13.11 -3.53 -18.05
C ALA A 121 11.69 -3.24 -18.57
N ASP A 122 10.76 -2.90 -17.67
CA ASP A 122 9.39 -2.51 -17.98
C ASP A 122 9.29 -1.00 -18.11
N VAL A 123 9.43 -0.52 -19.35
CA VAL A 123 9.46 0.91 -19.68
C VAL A 123 8.17 1.61 -19.23
N GLU A 124 7.02 0.96 -19.35
CA GLU A 124 5.74 1.54 -18.94
C GLU A 124 5.66 1.67 -17.41
N ALA A 125 6.08 0.64 -16.68
CA ALA A 125 6.12 0.70 -15.22
C ALA A 125 7.11 1.76 -14.72
N MET A 126 8.34 1.79 -15.25
CA MET A 126 9.36 2.78 -14.85
C MET A 126 8.91 4.20 -15.14
N SER A 127 8.31 4.46 -16.30
CA SER A 127 7.78 5.79 -16.62
C SER A 127 6.71 6.24 -15.61
N GLN A 128 5.85 5.33 -15.15
CA GLN A 128 4.86 5.63 -14.11
C GLN A 128 5.49 5.87 -12.73
N ILE A 129 6.50 5.07 -12.36
CA ILE A 129 7.27 5.23 -11.12
C ILE A 129 7.97 6.60 -11.12
N GLU A 130 8.71 6.94 -12.16
CA GLU A 130 9.37 8.25 -12.28
C GLU A 130 8.36 9.42 -12.18
N ALA A 131 7.22 9.31 -12.86
CA ALA A 131 6.19 10.34 -12.84
C ALA A 131 5.53 10.51 -11.45
N ASN A 132 5.47 9.45 -10.65
CA ASN A 132 4.82 9.48 -9.34
C ASN A 132 5.51 10.44 -8.35
N GLY A 133 6.82 10.65 -8.46
CA GLY A 133 7.53 11.61 -7.60
C GLY A 133 6.97 13.03 -7.70
N THR A 134 6.46 13.42 -8.87
CA THR A 134 5.84 14.75 -9.09
C THR A 134 4.48 14.91 -8.41
N LYS A 135 3.83 13.80 -8.02
CA LYS A 135 2.51 13.79 -7.38
C LYS A 135 2.59 13.91 -5.85
N ILE A 136 3.78 13.70 -5.29
CA ILE A 136 4.01 13.74 -3.84
C ILE A 136 4.09 15.21 -3.42
N ALA A 137 3.18 15.67 -2.56
CA ALA A 137 3.08 17.07 -2.17
C ALA A 137 4.15 17.48 -1.15
N ASP A 138 4.34 16.65 -0.12
CA ASP A 138 5.32 16.86 0.94
C ASP A 138 6.75 16.67 0.44
N GLU A 139 7.62 17.63 0.75
CA GLU A 139 9.01 17.65 0.30
C GLU A 139 9.84 16.51 0.91
N GLY A 140 9.55 16.14 2.17
CA GLY A 140 10.24 15.07 2.87
C GLY A 140 9.95 13.71 2.24
N TRP A 141 8.67 13.43 1.99
CA TRP A 141 8.25 12.21 1.29
C TRP A 141 8.75 12.17 -0.15
N ARG A 142 8.75 13.30 -0.86
CA ARG A 142 9.26 13.35 -2.23
C ARG A 142 10.75 13.03 -2.27
N LYS A 143 11.54 13.62 -1.37
CA LYS A 143 12.99 13.35 -1.29
C LYS A 143 13.28 11.88 -0.94
N LEU A 144 12.50 11.28 -0.04
CA LEU A 144 12.62 9.86 0.27
C LEU A 144 12.28 9.00 -0.95
N TYR A 145 11.22 9.35 -1.68
CA TYR A 145 10.85 8.66 -2.92
C TYR A 145 11.94 8.72 -3.98
N GLU A 146 12.50 9.90 -4.23
CA GLU A 146 13.60 10.11 -5.18
C GLU A 146 14.85 9.31 -4.81
N LEU A 147 15.19 9.26 -3.52
CA LEU A 147 16.29 8.42 -3.03
C LEU A 147 16.02 6.93 -3.27
N ASN A 148 14.80 6.47 -2.98
CA ASN A 148 14.40 5.08 -3.22
C ASN A 148 14.37 4.74 -4.72
N LEU A 149 14.04 5.70 -5.59
CA LEU A 149 14.07 5.53 -7.04
C LEU A 149 15.51 5.37 -7.54
N GLN A 150 16.43 6.23 -7.11
CA GLN A 150 17.86 6.08 -7.43
C GLN A 150 18.39 4.71 -6.98
N TRP A 151 18.01 4.29 -5.77
CA TRP A 151 18.39 2.97 -5.26
C TRP A 151 17.83 1.81 -6.10
N LEU A 152 16.58 1.90 -6.54
CA LEU A 152 15.97 0.90 -7.42
C LEU A 152 16.71 0.80 -8.75
N GLU A 153 17.06 1.94 -9.35
CA GLU A 153 17.83 2.00 -10.61
C GLU A 153 19.22 1.37 -10.46
N GLU A 154 19.95 1.70 -9.38
CA GLU A 154 21.24 1.09 -9.06
C GLU A 154 21.13 -0.44 -8.83
N LEU A 155 20.07 -0.86 -8.15
CA LEU A 155 19.81 -2.27 -7.88
C LEU A 155 19.56 -3.05 -9.18
N CYS A 156 18.92 -2.43 -10.16
CA CYS A 156 18.66 -3.02 -11.46
C CYS A 156 19.94 -3.22 -12.28
N VAL A 157 20.92 -2.31 -12.19
CA VAL A 157 22.22 -2.44 -12.86
C VAL A 157 23.10 -3.50 -12.20
N SER A 158 22.98 -3.69 -10.89
CA SER A 158 23.87 -4.59 -10.13
C SER A 158 23.43 -6.05 -10.08
N ASN A 159 22.16 -6.35 -10.35
CA ASN A 159 21.62 -7.71 -10.24
C ASN A 159 21.39 -8.44 -11.58
N TRP A 160 21.71 -7.80 -12.70
CA TRP A 160 21.50 -8.29 -14.08
C TRP A 160 22.68 -7.93 -14.97
#